data_AF-A0A849E1E6-F1
#
_entry.id   AF-A0A849E1E6-F1
#
_cell.length_a   1.000
_cell.length_b   1.000
_cell.length_c   1.000
_cell.angle_alpha   90.00
_cell.angle_beta   90.00
_cell.angle_gamma   90.00
#
_symmetry.space_group_name_H-M   'P 1'
#
loop_
_entity.id
_entity.type
_entity.pdbx_description
1 polymer ?
#
loop_
_entity_poly.entity_id
_entity_poly.type
_entity_poly.pdbx_seq_one_letter_code
_entity_poly.pdbx_strand_id
1 'polypeptide(L)'
;GDLARNEGKLAESAYYMQKQLQFNPENTGMRVGLAFQLNALCLKKEATNLVLDTDYSVLQYAFNDNLELFLSQVKDGYPRQENDFWGSFLRATAEEFSGNYKESIKYRNMQGCNDCMALLKTYKLAGDMGSFETLYESRIERHNQLKADGTVGLNFTDAQFHALDGNSDLAIESLKKAVTIDGFPIDFFTMNDPSFAAVRKHPQWPELLELSEDYTTKQRQIYLGLIAKDTEI
;
A
#
# COMPACT_ATOMS: atom_id res chain seq x y z
N GLY A 1 12.06 12.69 -3.77
CA GLY A 1 11.26 11.47 -3.54
C GLY A 1 9.79 11.73 -3.79
N ASP A 2 9.17 12.57 -2.96
CA ASP A 2 7.71 12.73 -2.92
C ASP A 2 7.12 13.34 -4.20
N LEU A 3 7.76 14.37 -4.78
CA LEU A 3 7.31 14.92 -6.06
C LEU A 3 7.29 13.85 -7.17
N ALA A 4 8.39 13.09 -7.31
CA ALA A 4 8.46 11.99 -8.27
C ALA A 4 7.38 10.93 -8.00
N ARG A 5 7.08 10.64 -6.72
CA ARG A 5 6.00 9.71 -6.37
C ARG A 5 4.63 10.23 -6.83
N ASN A 6 4.35 11.52 -6.62
CA ASN A 6 3.09 12.16 -7.00
C ASN A 6 2.91 12.24 -8.52
N GLU A 7 4.01 12.28 -9.27
CA GLU A 7 4.03 12.23 -10.74
C GLU A 7 4.02 10.80 -11.30
N GLY A 8 3.83 9.78 -10.46
CA GLY A 8 3.82 8.37 -10.89
C GLY A 8 5.20 7.83 -11.34
N LYS A 9 6.28 8.50 -10.95
CA LYS A 9 7.68 8.12 -11.26
C LYS A 9 8.26 7.29 -10.11
N LEU A 10 7.79 6.05 -9.98
CA LEU A 10 8.19 5.14 -8.90
C LEU A 10 9.71 4.93 -8.84
N ALA A 11 10.37 4.74 -9.98
CA ALA A 11 11.81 4.53 -10.05
C ALA A 11 12.63 5.70 -9.49
N GLU A 12 12.30 6.93 -9.92
CA GLU A 12 12.96 8.15 -9.46
C GLU A 12 12.69 8.40 -7.98
N SER A 13 11.46 8.11 -7.51
CA SER A 13 11.14 8.23 -6.09
C SER A 13 12.03 7.32 -5.23
N ALA A 14 12.16 6.04 -5.61
CA ALA A 14 12.97 5.06 -4.91
C ALA A 14 14.44 5.45 -4.92
N TYR A 15 14.93 5.89 -6.07
CA TYR A 15 16.28 6.41 -6.23
C TYR A 15 16.58 7.57 -5.26
N TYR A 16 15.72 8.58 -5.20
CA TYR A 16 15.94 9.72 -4.31
C TYR A 16 15.81 9.35 -2.83
N MET A 17 14.93 8.40 -2.48
CA MET A 17 14.86 7.87 -1.10
C MET A 17 16.15 7.11 -0.73
N GLN A 18 16.70 6.32 -1.63
CA GLN A 18 17.99 5.66 -1.42
C GLN A 18 19.11 6.68 -1.22
N LYS A 19 19.18 7.74 -2.03
CA LYS A 19 20.14 8.84 -1.83
C LYS A 19 20.00 9.48 -0.46
N GLN A 20 18.76 9.70 -0.01
CA GLN A 20 18.52 10.29 1.31
C GLN A 20 19.02 9.38 2.45
N LEU A 21 18.83 8.07 2.34
CA LEU A 21 19.34 7.10 3.30
C LEU A 21 20.87 7.05 3.36
N GLN A 22 21.60 7.42 2.30
CA GLN A 22 23.06 7.54 2.36
C GLN A 22 23.51 8.61 3.37
N PHE A 23 22.69 9.64 3.60
CA PHE A 23 22.97 10.68 4.60
C PHE A 23 22.45 10.35 6.01
N ASN A 24 21.49 9.42 6.12
CA ASN A 24 20.92 9.01 7.40
C ASN A 24 20.51 7.52 7.35
N PRO A 25 21.48 6.59 7.39
CA PRO A 25 21.22 5.17 7.15
C PRO A 25 20.39 4.51 8.24
N GLU A 26 20.39 5.06 9.46
CA GLU A 26 19.66 4.51 10.61
C GLU A 26 18.18 4.93 10.66
N ASN A 27 17.71 5.75 9.71
CA ASN A 27 16.33 6.20 9.69
C ASN A 27 15.37 5.06 9.32
N THR A 28 14.85 4.36 10.33
CA THR A 28 13.94 3.22 10.17
C THR A 28 12.73 3.53 9.29
N GLY A 29 12.13 4.72 9.45
CA GLY A 29 10.96 5.11 8.65
C GLY A 29 11.27 5.22 7.16
N MET A 30 12.41 5.82 6.81
CA MET A 30 12.88 5.91 5.43
C MET A 30 13.29 4.55 4.87
N ARG A 31 13.91 3.68 5.68
CA ARG A 31 14.27 2.31 5.28
C ARG A 31 13.03 1.51 4.92
N VAL A 32 11.99 1.56 5.77
CA VAL A 32 10.70 0.91 5.51
C VAL A 32 10.06 1.51 4.25
N GLY A 33 10.00 2.83 4.11
CA GLY A 33 9.44 3.50 2.94
C GLY A 33 10.14 3.09 1.64
N LEU A 34 11.47 3.07 1.63
CA LEU A 34 12.25 2.59 0.49
C LEU A 34 12.01 1.10 0.23
N ALA A 35 11.93 0.26 1.27
CA ALA A 35 11.67 -1.17 1.12
C ALA A 35 10.34 -1.44 0.40
N PHE A 36 9.28 -0.71 0.74
CA PHE A 36 8.01 -0.78 0.01
C PHE A 36 8.18 -0.42 -1.48
N GLN A 37 8.93 0.63 -1.80
CA GLN A 37 9.15 1.01 -3.19
C GLN A 37 10.01 0.00 -3.95
N LEU A 38 11.07 -0.54 -3.33
CA LEU A 38 11.89 -1.59 -3.93
C LEU A 38 11.08 -2.87 -4.15
N ASN A 39 10.20 -3.23 -3.21
CA ASN A 39 9.28 -4.34 -3.38
C ASN A 39 8.32 -4.10 -4.55
N ALA A 40 7.75 -2.89 -4.66
CA ALA A 40 6.92 -2.46 -5.78
C ALA A 40 7.68 -2.43 -7.13
N LEU A 41 9.03 -2.40 -7.11
CA LEU A 41 9.91 -2.55 -8.27
C LEU A 41 10.34 -4.01 -8.51
N CYS A 42 9.75 -4.99 -7.81
CA CYS A 42 10.16 -6.40 -7.84
C CYS A 42 11.63 -6.65 -7.43
N LEU A 43 12.19 -5.79 -6.57
CA LEU A 43 13.53 -5.92 -5.96
C LEU A 43 13.41 -6.44 -4.52
N LYS A 44 12.81 -7.64 -4.39
CA LYS A 44 12.39 -8.23 -3.10
C LYS A 44 13.55 -8.47 -2.13
N LYS A 45 14.71 -8.87 -2.64
CA LYS A 45 15.90 -9.13 -1.82
C LYS A 45 16.41 -7.84 -1.19
N GLU A 46 16.52 -6.79 -1.99
CA GLU A 46 16.94 -5.45 -1.56
C GLU A 46 15.93 -4.85 -0.57
N ALA A 47 14.63 -4.96 -0.87
CA ALA A 47 13.57 -4.56 0.03
C ALA A 47 13.63 -5.28 1.39
N THR A 48 13.83 -6.61 1.36
CA THR A 48 13.97 -7.43 2.57
C THR A 48 15.18 -6.98 3.40
N ASN A 49 16.34 -6.83 2.76
CA ASN A 49 17.58 -6.43 3.44
C ASN A 49 17.44 -5.09 4.16
N LEU A 50 16.63 -4.16 3.65
CA LEU A 50 16.41 -2.87 4.30
C LEU A 50 15.66 -2.95 5.62
N VAL A 51 14.88 -4.01 5.86
CA VAL A 51 14.04 -4.14 7.06
C VAL A 51 14.47 -5.25 8.01
N LEU A 52 15.38 -6.15 7.61
CA LEU A 52 15.73 -7.37 8.37
C LEU A 52 16.24 -7.12 9.80
N ASP A 53 17.09 -6.13 9.97
CA ASP A 53 17.68 -5.67 11.24
C ASP A 53 16.83 -4.60 11.93
N THR A 54 15.66 -4.29 11.39
CA THR A 54 14.73 -3.34 11.97
C THR A 54 13.66 -4.04 12.78
N ASP A 55 13.05 -3.24 13.63
CA ASP A 55 11.81 -3.50 14.33
C ASP A 55 10.59 -3.87 13.45
N TYR A 56 10.72 -3.82 12.12
CA TYR A 56 9.69 -4.17 11.14
C TYR A 56 10.12 -5.31 10.21
N SER A 57 11.06 -6.17 10.66
CA SER A 57 11.56 -7.31 9.91
C SER A 57 10.47 -8.28 9.44
N VAL A 58 9.28 -8.27 10.08
CA VAL A 58 8.11 -9.04 9.65
C VAL A 58 7.63 -8.68 8.23
N LEU A 59 7.91 -7.47 7.75
CA LEU A 59 7.59 -7.03 6.39
C LEU A 59 8.28 -7.87 5.31
N GLN A 60 9.39 -8.55 5.65
CA GLN A 60 10.04 -9.50 4.73
C GLN A 60 9.06 -10.56 4.23
N TYR A 61 8.11 -11.01 5.05
CA TYR A 61 7.17 -12.04 4.66
C TYR A 61 6.15 -11.52 3.64
N ALA A 62 5.67 -10.28 3.83
CA ALA A 62 4.83 -9.61 2.84
C ALA A 62 5.58 -9.40 1.50
N PHE A 63 6.84 -8.98 1.55
CA PHE A 63 7.65 -8.77 0.33
C PHE A 63 7.96 -10.09 -0.42
N ASN A 64 7.98 -11.21 0.29
CA ASN A 64 8.17 -12.54 -0.29
C ASN A 64 6.85 -13.29 -0.52
N ASP A 65 5.71 -12.58 -0.55
CA ASP A 65 4.36 -13.13 -0.78
C ASP A 65 3.95 -14.26 0.17
N ASN A 66 4.53 -14.30 1.38
CA ASN A 66 4.24 -15.30 2.39
C ASN A 66 3.20 -14.78 3.39
N LEU A 67 1.92 -14.87 3.00
CA LEU A 67 0.81 -14.42 3.83
C LEU A 67 0.77 -15.14 5.18
N GLU A 68 0.97 -16.46 5.21
CA GLU A 68 0.87 -17.24 6.46
C GLU A 68 1.90 -16.79 7.51
N LEU A 69 3.16 -16.65 7.11
CA LEU A 69 4.21 -16.16 8.02
C LEU A 69 4.01 -14.68 8.37
N PHE A 70 3.57 -13.85 7.42
CA PHE A 70 3.24 -12.46 7.73
C PHE A 70 2.15 -12.39 8.81
N LEU A 71 1.04 -13.11 8.64
CA LEU A 71 -0.07 -13.09 9.58
C LEU A 71 0.32 -13.62 10.95
N SER A 72 0.99 -14.78 11.01
CA SER A 72 1.38 -15.39 12.29
C SER A 72 2.35 -14.51 13.07
N GLN A 73 3.40 -14.00 12.42
CA GLN A 73 4.42 -13.18 13.07
C GLN A 73 3.90 -11.80 13.48
N VAL A 74 3.07 -11.16 12.65
CA VAL A 74 2.43 -9.89 13.04
C VAL A 74 1.53 -10.08 14.25
N LYS A 75 0.76 -11.17 14.31
CA LYS A 75 -0.16 -11.43 15.42
C LYS A 75 0.52 -11.87 16.71
N ASP A 76 1.73 -12.40 16.62
CA ASP A 76 2.52 -12.75 17.80
C ASP A 76 3.21 -11.51 18.41
N GLY A 77 3.75 -10.62 17.56
CA GLY A 77 4.64 -9.54 18.00
C GLY A 77 4.04 -8.13 18.07
N TYR A 78 2.89 -7.85 17.45
CA TYR A 78 2.39 -6.48 17.29
C TYR A 78 0.95 -6.25 17.81
N PRO A 79 0.64 -5.02 18.28
CA PRO A 79 1.57 -3.90 18.49
C PRO A 79 2.54 -4.20 19.65
N ARG A 80 3.77 -3.69 19.59
CA ARG A 80 4.80 -3.97 20.61
C ARG A 80 4.58 -3.19 21.89
N GLN A 81 3.90 -2.05 21.77
CA GLN A 81 3.51 -1.16 22.86
C GLN A 81 2.27 -0.36 22.44
N GLU A 82 1.57 0.25 23.40
CA GLU A 82 0.29 0.93 23.17
C GLU A 82 0.36 2.07 22.13
N ASN A 83 1.48 2.79 22.08
CA ASN A 83 1.73 3.89 21.15
C ASN A 83 2.53 3.46 19.88
N ASP A 84 2.66 2.16 19.61
CA ASP A 84 3.30 1.64 18.39
C ASP A 84 2.37 1.86 17.19
N PHE A 85 2.43 3.07 16.61
CA PHE A 85 1.61 3.45 15.44
C PHE A 85 1.73 2.44 14.29
N TRP A 86 2.97 2.09 13.91
CA TRP A 86 3.23 1.16 12.82
C TRP A 86 2.90 -0.28 13.19
N GLY A 87 3.15 -0.69 14.43
CA GLY A 87 2.71 -2.01 14.91
C GLY A 87 1.19 -2.15 14.91
N SER A 88 0.47 -1.10 15.28
CA SER A 88 -1.00 -1.08 15.22
C SER A 88 -1.50 -1.14 13.78
N PHE A 89 -0.83 -0.45 12.84
CA PHE A 89 -1.09 -0.59 11.41
C PHE A 89 -0.91 -2.03 10.91
N LEU A 90 0.23 -2.64 11.23
CA LEU A 90 0.54 -4.02 10.81
C LEU A 90 -0.49 -4.98 11.40
N ARG A 91 -0.76 -4.86 12.71
CA ARG A 91 -1.72 -5.71 13.40
C ARG A 91 -3.13 -5.59 12.83
N ALA A 92 -3.60 -4.37 12.59
CA ALA A 92 -4.90 -4.14 11.96
C ALA A 92 -4.99 -4.82 10.59
N THR A 93 -3.96 -4.66 9.75
CA THR A 93 -3.90 -5.29 8.42
C THR A 93 -3.90 -6.82 8.51
N ALA A 94 -3.15 -7.42 9.44
CA ALA A 94 -3.14 -8.87 9.62
C ALA A 94 -4.50 -9.42 10.12
N GLU A 95 -5.17 -8.71 11.04
CA GLU A 95 -6.51 -9.09 11.49
C GLU A 95 -7.53 -8.99 10.36
N GLU A 96 -7.47 -7.93 9.55
CA GLU A 96 -8.34 -7.75 8.38
C GLU A 96 -8.14 -8.87 7.35
N PHE A 97 -6.90 -9.20 6.99
CA PHE A 97 -6.60 -10.30 6.07
C PHE A 97 -7.05 -11.67 6.60
N SER A 98 -7.20 -11.80 7.92
CA SER A 98 -7.74 -13.01 8.56
C SER A 98 -9.25 -12.98 8.76
N GLY A 99 -9.95 -11.94 8.31
CA GLY A 99 -11.40 -11.77 8.51
C GLY A 99 -11.81 -11.33 9.91
N ASN A 100 -10.86 -10.96 10.78
CA ASN A 100 -11.14 -10.51 12.15
C ASN A 100 -11.32 -8.98 12.21
N TYR A 101 -12.39 -8.50 11.57
CA TYR A 101 -12.60 -7.07 11.35
C TYR A 101 -12.81 -6.28 12.64
N LYS A 102 -13.39 -6.88 13.67
CA LYS A 102 -13.57 -6.23 14.98
C LYS A 102 -12.24 -5.88 15.64
N GLU A 103 -11.29 -6.82 15.67
CA GLU A 103 -9.95 -6.51 16.19
C GLU A 103 -9.20 -5.56 15.25
N SER A 104 -9.38 -5.68 13.93
CA SER A 104 -8.79 -4.70 13.00
C SER A 104 -9.25 -3.25 13.32
N ILE A 105 -10.55 -3.01 13.54
CA ILE A 105 -11.09 -1.69 13.93
C ILE A 105 -10.40 -1.16 15.20
N LYS A 106 -10.26 -2.01 16.23
CA LYS A 106 -9.57 -1.63 17.47
C LYS A 106 -8.16 -1.12 17.19
N TYR A 107 -7.36 -1.85 16.41
CA TYR A 107 -5.99 -1.44 16.11
C TYR A 107 -5.90 -0.26 15.12
N ARG A 108 -6.86 -0.10 14.20
CA ARG A 108 -6.97 1.11 13.34
C ARG A 108 -7.23 2.37 14.18
N ASN A 109 -8.08 2.26 15.21
CA ASN A 109 -8.34 3.37 16.12
C ASN A 109 -7.11 3.69 16.99
N MET A 110 -6.38 2.68 17.47
CA MET A 110 -5.11 2.87 18.20
C MET A 110 -4.03 3.54 17.33
N GLN A 111 -4.01 3.24 16.02
CA GLN A 111 -3.15 3.91 15.05
C GLN A 111 -3.49 5.42 14.91
N GLY A 112 -4.64 5.89 15.38
CA GLY A 112 -5.10 7.26 15.12
C GLY A 112 -5.61 7.46 13.70
N CYS A 113 -5.97 6.38 13.00
CA CYS A 113 -6.48 6.37 11.63
C CYS A 113 -8.01 6.65 11.60
N ASN A 114 -8.48 7.61 12.40
CA ASN A 114 -9.92 7.83 12.66
C ASN A 114 -10.69 8.34 11.43
N ASP A 115 -9.97 8.87 10.45
CA ASP A 115 -10.51 9.30 9.15
C ASP A 115 -9.60 8.76 8.04
N CYS A 116 -9.61 7.46 7.80
CA CYS A 116 -8.81 6.87 6.72
C CYS A 116 -9.55 5.78 5.96
N MET A 117 -9.18 5.59 4.68
CA MET A 117 -9.79 4.57 3.82
C MET A 117 -9.69 3.16 4.42
N ALA A 118 -8.62 2.87 5.15
CA ALA A 118 -8.43 1.58 5.79
C ALA A 118 -9.47 1.31 6.89
N LEU A 119 -9.83 2.32 7.71
CA LEU A 119 -10.89 2.17 8.71
C LEU A 119 -12.27 2.08 8.05
N LEU A 120 -12.52 2.92 7.02
CA LEU A 120 -13.76 2.89 6.24
C LEU A 120 -14.07 1.50 5.69
N LYS A 121 -13.10 0.86 5.03
CA LYS A 121 -13.30 -0.50 4.49
C LYS A 121 -13.54 -1.51 5.61
N THR A 122 -12.83 -1.40 6.74
CA THR A 122 -12.99 -2.35 7.84
C THR A 122 -14.38 -2.25 8.47
N TYR A 123 -14.96 -1.05 8.62
CA TYR A 123 -16.35 -0.90 9.08
C TYR A 123 -17.34 -1.62 8.15
N LYS A 124 -17.21 -1.42 6.83
CA LYS A 124 -18.06 -2.12 5.85
C LYS A 124 -17.93 -3.64 5.97
N LEU A 125 -16.70 -4.14 6.04
CA LEU A 125 -16.42 -5.59 6.14
C LEU A 125 -16.92 -6.18 7.47
N ALA A 126 -16.90 -5.41 8.55
CA ALA A 126 -17.47 -5.79 9.85
C ALA A 126 -19.00 -5.75 9.89
N GLY A 127 -19.65 -5.14 8.89
CA GLY A 127 -21.10 -4.88 8.88
C GLY A 127 -21.54 -3.73 9.79
N ASP A 128 -20.61 -2.89 10.26
CA ASP A 128 -20.92 -1.67 11.02
C ASP A 128 -21.31 -0.55 10.06
N MET A 129 -22.53 -0.64 9.55
CA MET A 129 -23.02 0.27 8.51
C MET A 129 -23.20 1.71 9.02
N GLY A 130 -23.51 1.92 10.30
CA GLY A 130 -23.65 3.26 10.86
C GLY A 130 -22.32 4.03 10.88
N SER A 131 -21.24 3.38 11.34
CA SER A 131 -19.89 3.95 11.30
C SER A 131 -19.37 4.07 9.86
N PHE A 132 -19.68 3.10 9.00
CA PHE A 132 -19.32 3.15 7.59
C PHE A 132 -19.95 4.34 6.87
N GLU A 133 -21.27 4.53 6.95
CA GLU A 133 -21.99 5.60 6.24
C GLU A 133 -21.49 6.97 6.67
N THR A 134 -21.35 7.19 7.98
CA THR A 134 -20.83 8.45 8.53
C THR A 134 -19.44 8.78 7.98
N LEU A 135 -18.53 7.80 7.97
CA LEU A 135 -17.16 8.01 7.48
C LEU A 135 -17.10 8.07 5.94
N TYR A 136 -17.98 7.36 5.25
CA TYR A 136 -18.01 7.33 3.78
C TYR A 136 -18.33 8.71 3.23
N GLU A 137 -19.36 9.38 3.77
CA GLU A 137 -19.78 10.71 3.35
C GLU A 137 -18.66 11.75 3.48
N SER A 138 -17.99 11.80 4.64
CA SER A 138 -16.89 12.74 4.84
C SER A 138 -15.69 12.46 3.93
N ARG A 139 -15.40 11.17 3.70
CA ARG A 139 -14.28 10.74 2.85
C ARG A 139 -14.52 11.02 1.38
N ILE A 140 -15.73 10.76 0.86
CA ILE A 140 -16.06 11.00 -0.54
C ILE A 140 -16.14 12.51 -0.82
N GLU A 141 -16.65 13.31 0.12
CA GLU A 141 -16.64 14.78 0.00
C GLU A 141 -15.20 15.31 -0.12
N ARG A 142 -14.33 14.92 0.82
CA ARG A 142 -12.91 15.31 0.80
C ARG A 142 -12.21 14.84 -0.48
N HIS A 143 -12.50 13.63 -0.94
CA HIS A 143 -11.93 13.10 -2.18
C HIS A 143 -12.36 13.92 -3.40
N ASN A 144 -13.63 14.30 -3.49
CA ASN A 144 -14.13 15.16 -4.57
C ASN A 144 -13.54 16.57 -4.51
N GLN A 145 -13.32 17.14 -3.31
CA GLN A 145 -12.61 18.41 -3.14
C GLN A 145 -11.17 18.31 -3.68
N LEU A 146 -10.43 17.27 -3.30
CA LEU A 146 -9.07 17.06 -3.81
C LEU A 146 -9.04 16.95 -5.34
N LYS A 147 -10.01 16.27 -5.95
CA LYS A 147 -10.15 16.21 -7.41
C LYS A 147 -10.43 17.58 -8.03
N ALA A 148 -11.31 18.38 -7.41
CA ALA A 148 -11.62 19.72 -7.87
C ALA A 148 -10.41 20.67 -7.78
N ASP A 149 -9.57 20.48 -6.76
CA ASP A 149 -8.33 21.23 -6.56
C ASP A 149 -7.18 20.79 -7.49
N GLY A 150 -7.42 19.78 -8.35
CA GLY A 150 -6.43 19.27 -9.29
C GLY A 150 -5.39 18.35 -8.66
N THR A 151 -5.69 17.78 -7.48
CA THR A 151 -4.81 16.79 -6.85
C THR A 151 -4.71 15.53 -7.73
N VAL A 152 -3.48 15.13 -8.03
CA VAL A 152 -3.16 13.91 -8.79
C VAL A 152 -2.94 12.71 -7.85
N GLY A 153 -2.82 11.48 -8.38
CA GLY A 153 -2.53 10.31 -7.54
C GLY A 153 -3.75 9.70 -6.86
N LEU A 154 -4.96 9.97 -7.36
CA LEU A 154 -6.23 9.64 -6.70
C LEU A 154 -6.93 8.40 -7.27
N ASN A 155 -6.43 7.78 -8.34
CA ASN A 155 -7.12 6.69 -9.01
C ASN A 155 -7.17 5.41 -8.17
N PHE A 156 -6.19 5.16 -7.30
CA PHE A 156 -6.27 4.03 -6.37
C PHE A 156 -7.39 4.23 -5.34
N THR A 157 -7.57 5.45 -4.84
CA THR A 157 -8.68 5.80 -3.94
C THR A 157 -10.03 5.71 -4.67
N ASP A 158 -10.12 6.14 -5.94
CA ASP A 158 -11.30 5.92 -6.79
C ASP A 158 -11.63 4.41 -6.86
N ALA A 159 -10.63 3.56 -7.09
CA ALA A 159 -10.82 2.11 -7.13
C ALA A 159 -11.33 1.54 -5.79
N GLN A 160 -10.83 2.04 -4.66
CA GLN A 160 -11.31 1.63 -3.34
C GLN A 160 -12.78 1.99 -3.13
N PHE A 161 -13.21 3.20 -3.50
CA PHE A 161 -14.62 3.59 -3.42
C PHE A 161 -15.50 2.70 -4.31
N HIS A 162 -15.12 2.51 -5.58
CA HIS A 162 -15.88 1.64 -6.49
C HIS A 162 -15.96 0.19 -6.00
N ALA A 163 -14.87 -0.34 -5.45
CA ALA A 163 -14.86 -1.67 -4.86
C ALA A 163 -15.81 -1.77 -3.66
N LEU A 164 -15.81 -0.76 -2.78
CA LEU A 164 -16.75 -0.68 -1.67
C LEU A 164 -18.20 -0.58 -2.17
N ASP A 165 -18.48 0.14 -3.25
CA ASP A 165 -19.82 0.25 -3.83
C ASP A 165 -20.26 -1.01 -4.60
N GLY A 166 -19.40 -2.02 -4.70
CA GLY A 166 -19.66 -3.25 -5.44
C GLY A 166 -19.53 -3.10 -6.96
N ASN A 167 -19.03 -1.97 -7.45
CA ASN A 167 -18.83 -1.71 -8.86
C ASN A 167 -17.44 -2.19 -9.31
N SER A 168 -17.36 -3.47 -9.65
CA SER A 168 -16.08 -4.10 -10.03
C SER A 168 -15.53 -3.55 -11.35
N ASP A 169 -16.39 -3.17 -12.29
CA ASP A 169 -15.99 -2.64 -13.60
C ASP A 169 -15.24 -1.31 -13.43
N LEU A 170 -15.85 -0.35 -12.71
CA LEU A 170 -15.20 0.93 -12.41
C LEU A 170 -13.97 0.77 -11.51
N ALA A 171 -13.98 -0.20 -10.58
CA ALA A 171 -12.81 -0.49 -9.77
C ALA A 171 -11.62 -0.97 -10.63
N ILE A 172 -11.86 -1.85 -11.61
CA ILE A 172 -10.82 -2.29 -12.56
C ILE A 172 -10.30 -1.10 -13.38
N GLU A 173 -11.19 -0.28 -13.94
CA GLU A 173 -10.78 0.90 -14.72
C GLU A 173 -9.89 1.85 -13.91
N SER A 174 -10.28 2.12 -12.67
CA SER A 174 -9.53 2.98 -11.76
C SER A 174 -8.21 2.35 -11.32
N LEU A 175 -8.13 1.03 -11.11
CA LEU A 175 -6.85 0.35 -10.87
C LEU A 175 -5.92 0.42 -12.08
N LYS A 176 -6.43 0.25 -13.31
CA LYS A 176 -5.62 0.42 -14.53
C LYS A 176 -5.03 1.83 -14.61
N LYS A 177 -5.82 2.87 -14.28
CA LYS A 177 -5.33 4.25 -14.19
C LYS A 177 -4.34 4.45 -13.05
N ALA A 178 -4.57 3.86 -11.88
CA ALA A 178 -3.64 3.91 -10.75
C ALA A 178 -2.25 3.36 -11.14
N VAL A 179 -2.21 2.24 -11.87
CA VAL A 179 -0.96 1.67 -12.39
C VAL A 179 -0.30 2.61 -13.42
N THR A 180 -1.06 3.05 -14.43
CA THR A 180 -0.50 3.71 -15.62
C THR A 180 -0.25 5.20 -15.46
N ILE A 181 -1.03 5.88 -14.63
CA ILE A 181 -0.98 7.33 -14.43
C ILE A 181 -0.31 7.63 -13.08
N ASP A 182 -0.78 7.00 -12.01
CA ASP A 182 -0.32 7.32 -10.65
C ASP A 182 0.92 6.49 -10.23
N GLY A 183 1.35 5.53 -11.06
CA GLY A 183 2.48 4.66 -10.76
C GLY A 183 2.28 3.80 -9.52
N PHE A 184 1.06 3.31 -9.30
CA PHE A 184 0.70 2.43 -8.19
C PHE A 184 0.50 0.99 -8.70
N PRO A 185 1.54 0.14 -8.69
CA PRO A 185 1.40 -1.26 -9.09
C PRO A 185 0.54 -2.05 -8.11
N ILE A 186 -0.06 -3.14 -8.60
CA ILE A 186 -0.79 -4.11 -7.77
C ILE A 186 0.22 -4.92 -6.96
N ASP A 187 0.19 -4.74 -5.64
CA ASP A 187 1.14 -5.33 -4.71
C ASP A 187 0.51 -6.39 -3.79
N PHE A 188 1.32 -6.97 -2.91
CA PHE A 188 0.89 -7.95 -1.92
C PHE A 188 -0.34 -7.47 -1.11
N PHE A 189 -0.38 -6.21 -0.69
CA PHE A 189 -1.47 -5.71 0.14
C PHE A 189 -2.76 -5.59 -0.67
N THR A 190 -2.69 -5.14 -1.91
CA THR A 190 -3.84 -5.07 -2.83
C THR A 190 -4.36 -6.45 -3.19
N MET A 191 -3.45 -7.42 -3.41
CA MET A 191 -3.79 -8.81 -3.70
C MET A 191 -4.55 -9.48 -2.55
N ASN A 192 -4.26 -9.08 -1.31
CA ASN A 192 -4.84 -9.68 -0.10
C ASN A 192 -5.95 -8.85 0.54
N ASP A 193 -6.19 -7.61 0.09
CA ASP A 193 -7.24 -6.74 0.62
C ASP A 193 -8.63 -7.36 0.38
N PRO A 194 -9.41 -7.67 1.43
CA PRO A 194 -10.75 -8.25 1.27
C PRO A 194 -11.72 -7.35 0.50
N SER A 195 -11.56 -6.02 0.52
CA SER A 195 -12.46 -5.11 -0.20
C SER A 195 -12.40 -5.30 -1.72
N PHE A 196 -11.28 -5.81 -2.24
CA PHE A 196 -11.11 -6.10 -3.67
C PHE A 196 -11.47 -7.54 -4.05
N ALA A 197 -12.01 -8.36 -3.14
CA ALA A 197 -12.28 -9.78 -3.41
C ALA A 197 -13.24 -10.01 -4.59
N ALA A 198 -14.23 -9.15 -4.80
CA ALA A 198 -15.11 -9.20 -5.97
C ALA A 198 -14.38 -8.75 -7.25
N VAL A 199 -13.60 -7.67 -7.16
CA VAL A 199 -12.80 -7.12 -8.26
C VAL A 199 -11.81 -8.16 -8.80
N ARG A 200 -11.20 -8.96 -7.92
CA ARG A 200 -10.29 -10.06 -8.30
C ARG A 200 -10.94 -11.18 -9.11
N LYS A 201 -12.27 -11.28 -9.10
CA LYS A 201 -13.03 -12.26 -9.91
C LYS A 201 -13.43 -11.71 -11.27
N HIS A 202 -13.18 -10.43 -11.52
CA HIS A 202 -13.54 -9.77 -12.77
C HIS A 202 -12.73 -10.35 -13.95
N PRO A 203 -13.30 -10.53 -15.16
CA PRO A 203 -12.60 -11.11 -16.31
C PRO A 203 -11.32 -10.37 -16.74
N GLN A 204 -11.24 -9.06 -16.48
CA GLN A 204 -10.07 -8.23 -16.78
C GLN A 204 -9.02 -8.19 -15.67
N TRP A 205 -9.21 -8.94 -14.57
CA TRP A 205 -8.20 -9.01 -13.52
C TRP A 205 -6.82 -9.51 -14.02
N PRO A 206 -6.72 -10.57 -14.85
CA PRO A 206 -5.44 -11.00 -15.40
C PRO A 206 -4.75 -9.91 -16.24
N GLU A 207 -5.51 -9.18 -17.06
CA GLU A 207 -5.00 -8.06 -17.87
C GLU A 207 -4.45 -6.92 -17.00
N LEU A 208 -5.10 -6.61 -15.87
CA LEU A 208 -4.62 -5.63 -14.91
C LEU A 208 -3.29 -6.07 -14.26
N LEU A 209 -3.14 -7.37 -13.94
CA LEU A 209 -1.89 -7.89 -13.37
C LEU A 209 -0.73 -7.79 -14.38
N GLU A 210 -0.96 -8.18 -15.64
CA GLU A 210 0.03 -8.04 -16.71
C GLU A 210 0.43 -6.58 -16.91
N LEU A 211 -0.53 -5.67 -16.95
CA LEU A 211 -0.28 -4.22 -17.02
C LEU A 211 0.60 -3.71 -15.86
N SER A 212 0.33 -4.20 -14.64
CA SER A 212 1.10 -3.86 -13.45
C SER A 212 2.53 -4.40 -13.50
N GLU A 213 2.71 -5.63 -13.98
CA GLU A 213 4.03 -6.26 -14.15
C GLU A 213 4.86 -5.53 -15.21
N ASP A 214 4.24 -5.16 -16.33
CA ASP A 214 4.87 -4.39 -17.40
C ASP A 214 5.35 -3.01 -16.91
N TYR A 215 4.48 -2.29 -16.20
CA TYR A 215 4.83 -1.02 -15.59
C TYR A 215 6.01 -1.18 -14.63
N THR A 216 5.91 -2.16 -13.73
CA THR A 216 6.93 -2.44 -12.70
C THR A 216 8.27 -2.80 -13.32
N THR A 217 8.28 -3.62 -14.36
CA THR A 217 9.51 -4.02 -15.07
C THR A 217 10.20 -2.82 -15.70
N LYS A 218 9.45 -1.91 -16.34
CA LYS A 218 9.99 -0.67 -16.91
C LYS A 218 10.58 0.24 -15.83
N GLN A 219 9.86 0.44 -14.73
CA GLN A 219 10.35 1.26 -13.62
C GLN A 219 11.61 0.65 -12.97
N ARG A 220 11.66 -0.67 -12.80
CA ARG A 220 12.86 -1.35 -12.28
C ARG A 220 14.07 -1.09 -13.15
N GLN A 221 13.93 -1.15 -14.48
CA GLN A 221 15.03 -0.86 -15.40
C GLN A 221 15.52 0.58 -15.29
N ILE A 222 14.60 1.55 -15.17
CA ILE A 222 14.94 2.96 -14.95
C ILE A 222 15.73 3.12 -13.65
N TYR A 223 15.24 2.54 -12.56
CA TYR A 223 15.88 2.60 -11.24
C TYR A 223 17.31 2.02 -11.28
N LEU A 224 17.48 0.81 -11.82
CA LEU A 224 18.79 0.17 -11.93
C LEU A 224 19.75 0.99 -12.82
N GLY A 225 19.24 1.63 -13.87
CA GLY A 225 20.02 2.53 -14.71
C GLY A 225 20.46 3.80 -13.99
N LEU A 226 19.64 4.36 -13.09
CA LEU A 226 20.02 5.49 -12.25
C LEU A 226 21.11 5.10 -11.24
N ILE A 227 20.97 3.95 -10.59
CA ILE A 227 21.98 3.43 -9.65
C ILE A 227 23.32 3.15 -10.34
N ALA A 228 23.32 2.54 -11.53
CA ALA A 228 24.55 2.24 -12.25
C ALA A 228 25.35 3.51 -12.61
N LYS A 229 24.67 4.57 -13.05
CA LYS A 229 25.31 5.85 -13.39
C LYS A 229 25.99 6.51 -12.20
N ASP A 230 25.45 6.36 -10.99
CA ASP A 230 26.09 6.87 -9.79
C ASP A 230 27.35 6.13 -9.39
N THR A 231 27.43 4.83 -9.69
CA THR A 231 28.58 4.00 -9.33
C THR A 231 29.78 4.17 -10.26
N GLU A 232 29.59 4.84 -11.40
CA GLU A 232 30.63 5.13 -12.39
C GLU A 232 31.35 6.47 -12.15
N ILE A 233 30.90 7.27 -11.17
CA ILE A 233 31.44 8.58 -10.78
C ILE A 233 32.24 8.45 -9.48
#